data_AF-A0A840TNM4-F1
#
_entry.id   AF-A0A840TNM4-F1
#
_cell.length_a   1.000
_cell.length_b   1.000
_cell.length_c   1.000
_cell.angle_alpha   90.00
_cell.angle_beta   90.00
_cell.angle_gamma   90.00
#
_symmetry.space_group_name_H-M   'P 1'
#
loop_
_entity.id
_entity.type
_entity.pdbx_description
1 polymer ?
#
loop_
_entity_poly.entity_id
_entity_poly.type
_entity_poly.pdbx_seq_one_letter_code
_entity_poly.pdbx_strand_id
1 'polypeptide(L)'
;MKIRLMLVATAVAATLSVSTLAQSKKQQKRYLAAQEVPQGDATKENAPAFFPAYASVTMADGTSKPISKVCAGERIKCYYEGQLTTTHVKEVATAALTSITELYLRPVDEVTASRQSWPMVPALLLEATPNHPVQTLAGRKLVSELKKGDVLLRYEAATGLLSAWKVGLIQAKARPVATACTLRTEMGSFLVENLVVLDR
;
A
#
# COMPACT_ATOMS: atom_id res chain seq x y z
N MET A 1 77.73 -1.63 -36.06
CA MET A 1 77.18 -1.84 -37.42
C MET A 1 75.67 -1.78 -37.36
N LYS A 2 75.08 -0.70 -37.90
CA LYS A 2 74.10 -0.66 -39.01
C LYS A 2 72.74 -1.35 -38.79
N ILE A 3 71.76 -0.54 -38.38
CA ILE A 3 70.44 -0.23 -39.01
C ILE A 3 69.54 -1.39 -39.49
N ARG A 4 68.30 -1.43 -38.97
CA ARG A 4 66.98 -1.32 -39.68
C ARG A 4 65.87 -1.67 -38.67
N LEU A 5 65.20 -0.69 -38.04
CA LEU A 5 63.91 -0.13 -38.48
C LEU A 5 63.12 -0.98 -39.49
N MET A 6 62.11 -1.71 -39.00
CA MET A 6 60.88 -1.93 -39.75
C MET A 6 59.67 -1.75 -38.83
N LEU A 7 58.91 -0.72 -39.21
CA LEU A 7 57.58 -0.37 -38.76
C LEU A 7 56.62 -1.46 -39.27
N VAL A 8 55.84 -2.10 -38.38
CA VAL A 8 54.64 -2.85 -38.79
C VAL A 8 53.47 -2.26 -38.03
N ALA A 9 52.74 -1.38 -38.72
CA ALA A 9 51.45 -0.90 -38.29
C ALA A 9 50.43 -2.02 -38.48
N THR A 10 49.81 -2.50 -37.40
CA THR A 10 48.65 -3.39 -37.48
C THR A 10 47.44 -2.62 -36.96
N ALA A 11 46.64 -2.12 -37.90
CA ALA A 11 45.30 -1.63 -37.64
C ALA A 11 44.35 -2.83 -37.63
N VAL A 12 43.60 -3.02 -36.55
CA VAL A 12 42.40 -3.88 -36.55
C VAL A 12 41.24 -3.07 -35.99
N ALA A 13 40.22 -2.98 -36.82
CA ALA A 13 39.09 -2.08 -36.73
C ALA A 13 38.19 -2.38 -35.52
N ALA A 14 37.76 -1.30 -34.86
CA ALA A 14 36.65 -1.32 -33.92
C ALA A 14 35.34 -1.52 -34.70
N THR A 15 34.73 -2.71 -34.58
CA THR A 15 33.34 -2.93 -35.00
C THR A 15 32.41 -2.47 -33.90
N LEU A 16 31.93 -1.22 -34.02
CA LEU A 16 30.79 -0.73 -33.26
C LEU A 16 29.53 -1.46 -33.74
N SER A 17 29.03 -2.39 -32.93
CA SER A 17 27.74 -3.05 -33.13
C SER A 17 26.60 -2.03 -32.96
N VAL A 18 26.17 -1.40 -34.05
CA VAL A 18 24.95 -0.60 -34.10
C VAL A 18 23.77 -1.54 -34.27
N SER A 19 23.12 -1.91 -33.17
CA SER A 19 21.90 -2.72 -33.18
C SER A 19 20.88 -2.21 -32.16
N THR A 20 20.65 -0.89 -32.10
CA THR A 20 19.79 -0.29 -31.06
C THR A 20 18.83 0.76 -31.61
N LEU A 21 18.01 0.39 -32.61
CA LEU A 21 16.81 1.17 -32.95
C LEU A 21 15.55 0.32 -33.17
N ALA A 22 15.68 -0.98 -33.49
CA ALA A 22 14.55 -1.88 -33.67
C ALA A 22 14.03 -2.48 -32.35
N GLN A 23 14.88 -2.66 -31.33
CA GLN A 23 14.47 -3.12 -30.00
C GLN A 23 13.69 -2.04 -29.21
N SER A 24 14.02 -0.76 -29.39
CA SER A 24 13.34 0.37 -28.74
C SER A 24 11.87 0.47 -29.15
N LYS A 25 11.55 0.33 -30.45
CA LYS A 25 10.15 0.39 -30.93
C LYS A 25 9.29 -0.78 -30.44
N LYS A 26 9.87 -1.97 -30.28
CA LYS A 26 9.15 -3.17 -29.79
C LYS A 26 8.90 -3.11 -28.28
N GLN A 27 9.81 -2.52 -27.51
CA GLN A 27 9.62 -2.26 -26.07
C GLN A 27 8.66 -1.09 -25.82
N GLN A 28 8.73 -0.02 -26.62
CA GLN A 28 7.83 1.12 -26.49
C GLN A 28 6.39 0.80 -26.91
N LYS A 29 6.20 -0.05 -27.91
CA LYS A 29 4.88 -0.60 -28.28
C LYS A 29 4.32 -1.54 -27.19
N ARG A 30 5.18 -2.24 -26.44
CA ARG A 30 4.78 -3.02 -25.26
C ARG A 30 4.43 -2.14 -24.05
N TYR A 31 5.11 -1.01 -23.88
CA TYR A 31 4.81 -0.04 -22.83
C TYR A 31 3.47 0.67 -23.06
N LEU A 32 3.13 0.97 -24.32
CA LEU A 32 1.84 1.55 -24.69
C LEU A 32 0.70 0.52 -24.67
N ALA A 33 0.96 -0.74 -25.02
CA ALA A 33 -0.03 -1.82 -24.91
C ALA A 33 -0.31 -2.25 -23.45
N ALA A 34 0.59 -1.96 -22.50
CA ALA A 34 0.34 -2.18 -21.07
C ALA A 34 -0.51 -1.07 -20.41
N GLN A 35 -0.85 0.00 -21.15
CA GLN A 35 -1.77 1.06 -20.72
C GLN A 35 -3.19 0.92 -21.28
N GLU A 36 -3.45 -0.07 -22.14
CA GLU A 36 -4.81 -0.42 -22.51
C GLU A 36 -5.38 -1.37 -21.45
N VAL A 37 -6.13 -0.77 -20.52
CA VAL A 37 -7.02 -1.51 -19.63
C VAL A 37 -7.99 -2.28 -20.52
N PRO A 38 -8.02 -3.64 -20.48
CA PRO A 38 -9.06 -4.36 -21.17
C PRO A 38 -10.39 -3.89 -20.59
N GLN A 39 -11.29 -3.40 -21.45
CA GLN A 39 -12.72 -3.24 -21.16
C GLN A 39 -13.32 -4.65 -20.98
N GLY A 40 -12.93 -5.30 -19.89
CA GLY A 40 -13.60 -6.42 -19.30
C GLY A 40 -14.44 -5.89 -18.15
N ASP A 41 -15.64 -6.43 -18.03
CA ASP A 41 -16.65 -6.14 -17.02
C ASP A 41 -16.10 -6.37 -15.60
N ALA A 42 -15.33 -5.40 -15.10
CA ALA A 42 -14.82 -5.42 -13.74
C ALA A 42 -15.99 -5.06 -12.83
N THR A 43 -16.67 -6.09 -12.34
CA THR A 43 -17.50 -5.97 -11.13
C THR A 43 -16.72 -5.18 -10.09
N LYS A 44 -17.39 -4.23 -9.40
CA LYS A 44 -16.78 -3.27 -8.45
C LYS A 44 -15.81 -3.90 -7.43
N GLU A 45 -15.91 -5.19 -7.21
CA GLU A 45 -15.08 -6.00 -6.31
C GLU A 45 -13.64 -6.19 -6.80
N ASN A 46 -13.34 -6.04 -8.10
CA ASN A 46 -11.99 -6.24 -8.65
C ASN A 46 -11.19 -4.95 -8.87
N ALA A 47 -11.80 -3.78 -8.61
CA ALA A 47 -11.08 -2.51 -8.73
C ALA A 47 -10.03 -2.40 -7.61
N PRO A 48 -8.78 -1.99 -7.92
CA PRO A 48 -7.78 -1.80 -6.89
C PRO A 48 -8.22 -0.72 -5.91
N ALA A 49 -7.94 -0.94 -4.63
CA ALA A 49 -8.27 -0.04 -3.55
C ALA A 49 -6.99 0.53 -2.93
N PHE A 50 -7.01 1.80 -2.53
CA PHE A 50 -5.80 2.58 -2.25
C PHE A 50 -5.89 3.38 -0.95
N PHE A 51 -4.72 3.75 -0.43
CA PHE A 51 -4.48 4.67 0.69
C PHE A 51 -3.67 5.88 0.23
N PRO A 52 -3.65 7.03 0.94
CA PRO A 52 -2.71 8.10 0.66
C PRO A 52 -1.26 7.63 0.74
N ALA A 53 -0.37 8.21 -0.09
CA ALA A 53 1.06 7.87 -0.10
C ALA A 53 1.78 8.00 1.25
N TYR A 54 1.27 8.84 2.16
CA TYR A 54 1.83 9.04 3.49
C TYR A 54 1.29 8.07 4.54
N ALA A 55 0.25 7.28 4.22
CA ALA A 55 -0.35 6.35 5.16
C ALA A 55 0.70 5.40 5.73
N SER A 56 0.69 5.21 7.03
CA SER A 56 1.71 4.48 7.77
C SER A 56 1.43 2.98 7.75
N VAL A 57 2.37 2.19 7.23
CA VAL A 57 2.34 0.72 7.27
C VAL A 57 3.15 0.24 8.47
N THR A 58 2.60 -0.71 9.23
CA THR A 58 3.32 -1.35 10.34
C THR A 58 4.28 -2.41 9.80
N MET A 59 5.58 -2.18 9.96
CA MET A 59 6.65 -3.08 9.54
C MET A 59 6.74 -4.30 10.45
N ALA A 60 7.46 -5.35 10.01
CA ALA A 60 7.56 -6.61 10.76
C ALA A 60 8.11 -6.45 12.20
N ASP A 61 8.99 -5.49 12.44
CA ASP A 61 9.57 -5.16 13.74
C ASP A 61 8.67 -4.28 14.62
N GLY A 62 7.48 -3.91 14.13
CA GLY A 62 6.54 -3.02 14.81
C GLY A 62 6.79 -1.53 14.58
N THR A 63 7.85 -1.16 13.84
CA THR A 63 8.06 0.22 13.40
C THR A 63 7.05 0.62 12.32
N SER A 64 7.03 1.91 11.98
CA SER A 64 6.12 2.47 11.00
C SER A 64 6.89 3.02 9.80
N LYS A 65 6.38 2.76 8.58
CA LYS A 65 6.92 3.30 7.34
C LYS A 65 5.79 3.83 6.44
N PRO A 66 5.93 5.01 5.81
CA PRO A 66 4.96 5.45 4.81
C PRO A 66 4.80 4.41 3.69
N ILE A 67 3.57 4.14 3.26
CA ILE A 67 3.25 3.15 2.23
C ILE A 67 3.96 3.43 0.90
N SER A 68 4.21 4.71 0.58
CA SER A 68 5.00 5.12 -0.60
C SER A 68 6.48 4.75 -0.55
N LYS A 69 6.98 4.32 0.61
CA LYS A 69 8.36 3.88 0.84
C LYS A 69 8.46 2.37 1.07
N VAL A 70 7.34 1.65 1.08
CA VAL A 70 7.31 0.19 1.16
C VAL A 70 7.63 -0.39 -0.21
N CYS A 71 8.50 -1.38 -0.25
CA CYS A 71 8.91 -2.06 -1.49
C CYS A 71 8.46 -3.52 -1.52
N ALA A 72 8.36 -4.09 -2.72
CA ALA A 72 8.17 -5.53 -2.88
C ALA A 72 9.33 -6.31 -2.24
N GLY A 73 9.02 -7.45 -1.65
CA GLY A 73 9.93 -8.31 -0.88
C GLY A 73 10.05 -7.95 0.60
N GLU A 74 9.67 -6.73 1.01
CA GLU A 74 9.74 -6.33 2.42
C GLU A 74 8.76 -7.10 3.30
N ARG A 75 9.15 -7.28 4.57
CA ARG A 75 8.32 -7.93 5.59
C ARG A 75 7.53 -6.90 6.37
N ILE A 76 6.23 -7.10 6.47
CA ILE A 76 5.31 -6.22 7.20
C ILE A 76 4.43 -7.04 8.14
N LYS A 77 3.82 -6.39 9.13
CA LYS A 77 2.82 -7.04 9.98
C LYS A 77 1.54 -7.29 9.19
N CYS A 78 0.86 -8.37 9.51
CA CYS A 78 -0.45 -8.73 8.99
C CYS A 78 -1.30 -9.44 10.04
N TYR A 79 -2.56 -9.68 9.69
CA TYR A 79 -3.51 -10.48 10.46
C TYR A 79 -3.97 -11.66 9.61
N TYR A 80 -3.62 -12.87 10.01
CA TYR A 80 -3.89 -14.09 9.25
C TYR A 80 -4.38 -15.19 10.19
N GLU A 81 -5.44 -15.88 9.82
CA GLU A 81 -6.04 -16.98 10.61
C GLU A 81 -6.29 -16.63 12.10
N GLY A 82 -6.73 -15.40 12.35
CA GLY A 82 -7.07 -14.96 13.71
C GLY A 82 -5.89 -14.42 14.53
N GLN A 83 -4.68 -14.34 13.95
CA GLN A 83 -3.47 -13.97 14.69
C GLN A 83 -2.65 -12.89 13.97
N LEU A 84 -1.93 -12.09 14.76
CA LEU A 84 -0.93 -11.17 14.24
C LEU A 84 0.34 -11.95 13.87
N THR A 85 0.82 -11.75 12.65
CA THR A 85 2.05 -12.37 12.15
C THR A 85 2.75 -11.40 11.17
N THR A 86 3.66 -11.91 10.35
CA THR A 86 4.36 -11.15 9.31
C THR A 86 4.18 -11.80 7.94
N THR A 87 4.06 -10.98 6.91
CA THR A 87 3.91 -11.38 5.49
C THR A 87 4.93 -10.64 4.63
N HIS A 88 5.19 -11.14 3.42
CA HIS A 88 5.95 -10.40 2.42
C HIS A 88 5.03 -9.59 1.50
N VAL A 89 5.51 -8.40 1.11
CA VAL A 89 4.91 -7.57 0.06
C VAL A 89 5.22 -8.20 -1.30
N LYS A 90 4.19 -8.54 -2.07
CA LYS A 90 4.32 -9.04 -3.44
C LYS A 90 4.47 -7.92 -4.44
N GLU A 91 3.59 -6.94 -4.37
CA GLU A 91 3.46 -5.87 -5.35
C GLU A 91 3.09 -4.56 -4.68
N VAL A 92 3.51 -3.47 -5.30
CA VAL A 92 3.16 -2.10 -4.92
C VAL A 92 2.59 -1.42 -6.15
N ALA A 93 1.43 -0.79 -6.02
CA ALA A 93 0.81 -0.03 -7.10
C ALA A 93 0.48 1.39 -6.65
N THR A 94 0.51 2.33 -7.59
CA THR A 94 0.25 3.74 -7.35
C THR A 94 -0.79 4.30 -8.31
N ALA A 95 -1.62 5.22 -7.85
CA ALA A 95 -2.59 5.94 -8.67
C ALA A 95 -2.83 7.36 -8.14
N ALA A 96 -3.49 8.19 -8.94
CA ALA A 96 -4.11 9.43 -8.45
C ALA A 96 -5.60 9.18 -8.18
N LEU A 97 -6.15 9.79 -7.14
CA LEU A 97 -7.55 9.65 -6.75
C LEU A 97 -8.27 11.00 -6.78
N THR A 98 -9.47 11.01 -7.32
CA THR A 98 -10.35 12.19 -7.29
C THR A 98 -10.95 12.43 -5.91
N SER A 99 -11.06 11.37 -5.09
CA SER A 99 -11.58 11.49 -3.72
C SER A 99 -11.14 10.32 -2.84
N ILE A 100 -11.04 10.56 -1.53
CA ILE A 100 -10.84 9.54 -0.51
C ILE A 100 -11.91 9.61 0.59
N THR A 101 -12.10 8.54 1.34
CA THR A 101 -12.98 8.51 2.52
C THR A 101 -12.14 8.59 3.78
N GLU A 102 -12.55 9.45 4.72
CA GLU A 102 -11.98 9.54 6.06
C GLU A 102 -12.87 8.82 7.08
N LEU A 103 -12.24 7.99 7.92
CA LEU A 103 -12.87 7.28 9.02
C LEU A 103 -12.22 7.74 10.33
N TYR A 104 -13.03 8.28 11.24
CA TYR A 104 -12.56 8.69 12.56
C TYR A 104 -12.97 7.64 13.58
N LEU A 105 -11.99 7.02 14.24
CA LEU A 105 -12.18 5.93 15.19
C LEU A 105 -11.81 6.36 16.61
N ARG A 106 -12.41 5.68 17.58
CA ARG A 106 -12.10 5.83 19.01
C ARG A 106 -12.09 4.47 19.71
N PRO A 107 -11.41 4.31 20.85
CA PRO A 107 -11.41 3.05 21.60
C PRO A 107 -12.83 2.63 22.02
N VAL A 108 -13.10 1.32 22.08
CA VAL A 108 -14.38 0.81 22.59
C VAL A 108 -14.49 1.03 24.10
N ASP A 109 -13.41 0.78 24.86
CA ASP A 109 -13.36 0.72 26.33
C ASP A 109 -13.32 2.09 27.06
N GLU A 110 -13.80 3.16 26.43
CA GLU A 110 -13.93 4.51 27.04
C GLU A 110 -15.03 4.60 28.15
N VAL A 111 -15.44 3.50 28.81
CA VAL A 111 -16.65 3.49 29.64
C VAL A 111 -16.40 3.52 31.16
N THR A 112 -15.17 3.48 31.67
CA THR A 112 -14.95 3.30 33.13
C THR A 112 -14.36 4.47 33.93
N ALA A 113 -14.01 5.63 33.33
CA ALA A 113 -13.57 6.80 34.10
C ALA A 113 -14.63 7.92 34.10
N SER A 114 -14.81 8.61 35.22
CA SER A 114 -15.83 9.65 35.36
C SER A 114 -15.74 10.70 34.24
N ARG A 115 -16.89 11.19 33.77
CA ARG A 115 -17.02 12.20 32.71
C ARG A 115 -16.33 13.56 32.99
N GLN A 116 -15.56 13.68 34.08
CA GLN A 116 -15.02 14.95 34.57
C GLN A 116 -13.52 15.16 34.28
N SER A 117 -12.77 14.16 33.81
CA SER A 117 -11.33 14.36 33.55
C SER A 117 -10.71 13.46 32.49
N TRP A 118 -11.42 13.14 31.40
CA TRP A 118 -10.79 12.34 30.34
C TRP A 118 -9.83 13.21 29.52
N PRO A 119 -8.54 12.85 29.39
CA PRO A 119 -7.71 13.42 28.33
C PRO A 119 -8.42 13.14 27.00
N MET A 120 -8.61 14.20 26.21
CA MET A 120 -9.19 14.15 24.88
C MET A 120 -8.35 13.17 24.02
N VAL A 121 -8.74 11.89 23.96
CA VAL A 121 -8.04 10.90 23.15
C VAL A 121 -8.22 11.35 21.69
N PRO A 122 -7.13 11.67 20.97
CA PRO A 122 -7.24 12.07 19.58
C PRO A 122 -7.91 10.95 18.79
N ALA A 123 -8.91 11.29 17.98
CA ALA A 123 -9.53 10.32 17.09
C ALA A 123 -8.45 9.76 16.16
N LEU A 124 -8.40 8.44 16.02
CA LEU A 124 -7.56 7.79 15.02
C LEU A 124 -8.21 8.01 13.66
N LEU A 125 -7.43 8.47 12.69
CA LEU A 125 -7.89 8.67 11.31
C LEU A 125 -7.42 7.51 10.43
N LEU A 126 -8.34 6.91 9.68
CA LEU A 126 -8.03 6.04 8.54
C LEU A 126 -8.56 6.68 7.26
N GLU A 127 -7.69 6.83 6.28
CA GLU A 127 -8.03 7.35 4.95
C GLU A 127 -7.87 6.26 3.90
N ALA A 128 -8.94 5.89 3.21
CA ALA A 128 -8.89 4.86 2.17
C ALA A 128 -9.97 5.08 1.09
N THR A 129 -9.80 4.44 -0.08
CA THR A 129 -10.85 4.44 -1.11
C THR A 129 -12.10 3.72 -0.61
N PRO A 130 -13.31 4.09 -1.09
CA PRO A 130 -14.55 3.47 -0.63
C PRO A 130 -14.61 1.94 -0.83
N ASN A 131 -13.96 1.42 -1.87
CA ASN A 131 -13.86 -0.01 -2.17
C ASN A 131 -12.76 -0.73 -1.39
N HIS A 132 -12.07 -0.09 -0.44
CA HIS A 132 -11.01 -0.75 0.32
C HIS A 132 -11.61 -1.73 1.34
N PRO A 133 -11.23 -3.02 1.31
CA PRO A 133 -11.73 -3.99 2.28
C PRO A 133 -10.95 -3.88 3.59
N VAL A 134 -11.67 -3.90 4.71
CA VAL A 134 -11.11 -3.86 6.07
C VAL A 134 -11.61 -5.04 6.88
N GLN A 135 -10.80 -5.46 7.86
CA GLN A 135 -11.22 -6.46 8.83
C GLN A 135 -11.94 -5.78 9.99
N THR A 136 -13.23 -6.10 10.15
CA THR A 136 -14.00 -5.72 11.33
C THR A 136 -14.15 -6.90 12.28
N LEU A 137 -14.61 -6.65 13.51
CA LEU A 137 -14.97 -7.71 14.45
C LEU A 137 -16.08 -8.62 13.91
N ALA A 138 -16.93 -8.10 13.02
CA ALA A 138 -18.00 -8.84 12.36
C ALA A 138 -17.59 -9.48 11.01
N GLY A 139 -16.31 -9.39 10.63
CA GLY A 139 -15.79 -9.90 9.36
C GLY A 139 -15.34 -8.81 8.37
N ARG A 140 -15.08 -9.22 7.13
CA ARG A 140 -14.69 -8.33 6.02
C ARG A 140 -15.84 -7.36 5.70
N LYS A 141 -15.52 -6.08 5.55
CA LYS A 141 -16.40 -5.04 5.01
C LYS A 141 -15.62 -4.09 4.12
N LEU A 142 -16.24 -3.52 3.10
CA LEU A 142 -15.67 -2.39 2.38
C LEU A 142 -15.78 -1.11 3.23
N VAL A 143 -14.88 -0.16 3.02
CA VAL A 143 -14.96 1.17 3.66
C VAL A 143 -16.30 1.86 3.37
N SER A 144 -16.89 1.67 2.19
CA SER A 144 -18.22 2.19 1.83
C SER A 144 -19.38 1.52 2.59
N GLU A 145 -19.16 0.35 3.15
CA GLU A 145 -20.17 -0.44 3.87
C GLU A 145 -20.10 -0.22 5.38
N LEU A 146 -19.03 0.42 5.87
CA LEU A 146 -18.87 0.76 7.26
C LEU A 146 -19.96 1.74 7.72
N LYS A 147 -20.39 1.56 8.97
CA LYS A 147 -21.35 2.42 9.65
C LYS A 147 -20.78 2.87 10.98
N LYS A 148 -21.30 3.99 11.51
CA LYS A 148 -21.01 4.41 12.88
C LYS A 148 -21.32 3.25 13.84
N GLY A 149 -20.37 2.95 14.72
CA GLY A 149 -20.43 1.84 15.67
C GLY A 149 -19.81 0.53 15.19
N ASP A 150 -19.49 0.38 13.89
CA ASP A 150 -18.68 -0.76 13.44
C ASP A 150 -17.32 -0.75 14.13
N VAL A 151 -16.79 -1.93 14.43
CA VAL A 151 -15.57 -2.11 15.23
C VAL A 151 -14.46 -2.67 14.35
N LEU A 152 -13.34 -1.93 14.24
CA LEU A 152 -12.13 -2.35 13.58
C LEU A 152 -11.10 -2.83 14.62
N LEU A 153 -10.18 -3.67 14.16
CA LEU A 153 -9.08 -4.20 14.95
C LEU A 153 -7.84 -3.31 14.75
N ARG A 154 -7.31 -2.76 15.84
CA ARG A 154 -6.09 -1.95 15.85
C ARG A 154 -4.98 -2.67 16.59
N TYR A 155 -3.79 -2.70 16.02
CA TYR A 155 -2.58 -3.14 16.67
C TYR A 155 -2.04 -2.10 17.66
N GLU A 156 -1.77 -2.54 18.88
CA GLU A 156 -1.12 -1.75 19.91
C GLU A 156 0.37 -2.11 19.97
N ALA A 157 1.22 -1.23 19.42
CA ALA A 157 2.67 -1.47 19.39
C ALA A 157 3.27 -1.69 20.80
N ALA A 158 2.73 -1.02 21.82
CA ALA A 158 3.21 -1.13 23.19
C ALA A 158 3.00 -2.53 23.81
N THR A 159 1.91 -3.23 23.47
CA THR A 159 1.57 -4.53 24.05
C THR A 159 1.75 -5.68 23.08
N GLY A 160 1.85 -5.40 21.78
CA GLY A 160 1.85 -6.41 20.75
C GLY A 160 0.48 -7.01 20.42
N LEU A 161 -0.61 -6.49 21.03
CA LEU A 161 -1.95 -7.06 20.94
C LEU A 161 -2.88 -6.25 20.03
N LEU A 162 -4.05 -6.81 19.72
CA LEU A 162 -5.14 -6.10 19.06
C LEU A 162 -6.09 -5.49 20.09
N SER A 163 -6.53 -4.26 19.84
CA SER A 163 -7.57 -3.55 20.57
C SER A 163 -8.75 -3.21 19.65
N ALA A 164 -9.93 -3.01 20.26
CA ALA A 164 -11.17 -2.74 19.54
C ALA A 164 -11.40 -1.23 19.41
N TRP A 165 -11.59 -0.75 18.17
CA TRP A 165 -11.81 0.66 17.86
C TRP A 165 -13.11 0.84 17.07
N LYS A 166 -14.03 1.65 17.61
CA LYS A 166 -15.34 1.90 17.00
C LYS A 166 -15.30 3.10 16.06
N VAL A 167 -15.93 2.97 14.89
CA VAL A 167 -16.14 4.05 13.94
C VAL A 167 -17.07 5.09 14.55
N GLY A 168 -16.59 6.32 14.69
CA GLY A 168 -17.34 7.45 15.24
C GLY A 168 -17.97 8.33 14.16
N LEU A 169 -17.17 8.67 13.15
CA LEU A 169 -17.55 9.54 12.02
C LEU A 169 -16.98 8.99 10.72
N ILE A 170 -17.74 9.15 9.64
CA ILE A 170 -17.35 8.79 8.27
C ILE A 170 -17.56 10.03 7.41
N GLN A 171 -16.52 10.47 6.72
CA GLN A 171 -16.58 11.56 5.77
C GLN A 171 -16.23 11.04 4.38
N ALA A 172 -17.26 10.75 3.59
CA ALA A 172 -17.10 10.32 2.20
C ALA A 172 -16.65 11.49 1.31
N LYS A 173 -15.84 11.18 0.30
CA LYS A 173 -15.33 12.17 -0.67
C LYS A 173 -14.65 13.38 -0.02
N ALA A 174 -13.86 13.15 1.03
CA ALA A 174 -13.28 14.21 1.84
C ALA A 174 -12.39 15.17 1.03
N ARG A 175 -11.51 14.62 0.19
CA ARG A 175 -10.56 15.40 -0.63
C ARG A 175 -9.93 14.55 -1.74
N PRO A 176 -9.38 15.17 -2.81
CA PRO A 176 -8.55 14.47 -3.79
C PRO A 176 -7.17 14.09 -3.20
N VAL A 177 -6.53 13.08 -3.80
CA VAL A 177 -5.21 12.59 -3.40
C VAL A 177 -4.33 12.44 -4.63
N ALA A 178 -3.27 13.23 -4.73
CA ALA A 178 -2.37 13.25 -5.88
C ALA A 178 -1.60 11.93 -6.07
N THR A 179 -1.24 11.28 -4.96
CA THR A 179 -0.55 9.99 -4.98
C THR A 179 -1.15 9.08 -3.91
N ALA A 180 -1.72 7.99 -4.37
CA ALA A 180 -2.27 6.93 -3.55
C ALA A 180 -1.53 5.63 -3.86
N CYS A 181 -1.36 4.79 -2.84
CA CYS A 181 -0.61 3.55 -2.91
C CYS A 181 -1.47 2.39 -2.40
N THR A 182 -1.16 1.19 -2.89
CA THR A 182 -1.71 -0.06 -2.37
C THR A 182 -0.65 -1.15 -2.41
N LEU A 183 -0.81 -2.15 -1.53
CA LEU A 183 0.09 -3.29 -1.42
C LEU A 183 -0.70 -4.56 -1.74
N ARG A 184 -0.08 -5.49 -2.44
CA ARG A 184 -0.47 -6.91 -2.42
C ARG A 184 0.50 -7.66 -1.54
N THR A 185 -0.01 -8.59 -0.75
CA THR A 185 0.78 -9.37 0.22
C THR A 185 0.62 -10.87 -0.02
N GLU A 186 1.47 -11.68 0.60
CA GLU A 186 1.32 -13.14 0.56
C GLU A 186 0.06 -13.63 1.27
N MET A 187 -0.25 -13.05 2.42
CA MET A 187 -1.33 -13.48 3.31
C MET A 187 -2.64 -12.69 3.17
N GLY A 188 -2.73 -11.75 2.23
CA GLY A 188 -3.97 -11.03 1.91
C GLY A 188 -4.34 -9.88 2.86
N SER A 189 -3.50 -9.56 3.84
CA SER A 189 -3.76 -8.49 4.81
C SER A 189 -2.48 -7.79 5.24
N PHE A 190 -2.63 -6.58 5.75
CA PHE A 190 -1.55 -5.79 6.35
C PHE A 190 -2.13 -4.74 7.29
N LEU A 191 -1.26 -3.98 7.95
CA LEU A 191 -1.66 -2.94 8.89
C LEU A 191 -1.38 -1.55 8.33
N VAL A 192 -2.40 -0.70 8.28
CA VAL A 192 -2.31 0.73 7.92
C VAL A 192 -2.86 1.57 9.06
N GLU A 193 -2.09 2.56 9.53
CA GLU A 193 -2.37 3.30 10.76
C GLU A 193 -2.62 2.36 11.96
N ASN A 194 -1.90 1.23 11.96
CA ASN A 194 -2.08 0.09 12.85
C ASN A 194 -3.44 -0.63 12.75
N LEU A 195 -4.31 -0.29 11.82
CA LEU A 195 -5.59 -0.99 11.61
C LEU A 195 -5.43 -2.14 10.61
N VAL A 196 -6.14 -3.24 10.86
CA VAL A 196 -6.12 -4.40 9.97
C VAL A 196 -6.93 -4.11 8.69
N VAL A 197 -6.24 -4.11 7.56
CA VAL A 197 -6.82 -3.92 6.23
C VAL A 197 -6.53 -5.13 5.34
N LEU A 198 -7.35 -5.34 4.33
CA LEU A 198 -7.23 -6.48 3.41
C LEU A 198 -6.77 -5.97 2.04
N ASP A 199 -5.94 -6.76 1.35
CA ASP A 199 -5.50 -6.37 0.02
C ASP A 199 -6.51 -6.70 -1.09
N ARG A 200 -7.57 -7.48 -0.80
CA ARG A 200 -8.64 -7.91 -1.71
C ARG A 200 -10.00 -8.06 -1.04
#